data_AF-A0A1B7TA15-F1
#
_entry.id   AF-A0A1B7TA15-F1
#
_cell.length_a   1.000
_cell.length_b   1.000
_cell.length_c   1.000
_cell.angle_alpha   90.00
_cell.angle_beta   90.00
_cell.angle_gamma   90.00
#
_symmetry.space_group_name_H-M   'P 1'
#
loop_
_entity.id
_entity.type
_entity.pdbx_description
1 polymer ?
#
loop_
_entity_poly.entity_id
_entity_poly.type
_entity_poly.pdbx_seq_one_letter_code
_entity_poly.pdbx_strand_id
1 'polypeptide(L)'
;MKSFEDIDVNSHIELIAALVQTVETKNEDDIKKMRLLIEEKLLDPEWDLNVLLPVVTSNEFKEHDFSKLFYNVPYKLMDVIAETYDDETSLTQNKYSKSMIFIITNIIEADNGSLNLIISLVDYLNKMDLKPNSNETTLKLRFHIINELFIGGIRRLKGDEFICSELLKVIVVSYLRLFIRISMNLKTPMFIFKRIYVFARDFMPPEHTTEDPEELKKIGELLLMYLFKGVKIIATSKNSFELLDEKNRIIFKELGTKIYQLALSYDVDFDQELVNINNSVAEFKEHFLENCKDKKDDEIQDYLYHLAIVQDIEKDKKGLVLDYQTVMYLFITNYIVENSDAPDIPIETLLVSYFKLNALHTANDYNDPFILNGVLETKIQSSKETEIDLPEPIITQVLQQLSFQGEKSIPTIKKILFLMNYKYQIWYILDTLSECPLDEVKAHTWKYILPEYIKMEDKATWISLCNIADIQVLKYTEDDDEEEEEEEQEADKGNSEHKGKDISEKLSEKYVIECMMEFLGKYKSLAQFVKGLQELIAMYESFKNQPEESEEDEGL
;
A
#
# COMPACT_ATOMS: atom_id res chain seq x y z
N MET A 1 5.65 -21.08 -55.41
CA MET A 1 5.95 -20.53 -54.08
C MET A 1 7.46 -20.62 -53.94
N LYS A 2 8.17 -19.50 -53.78
CA LYS A 2 9.54 -19.58 -53.25
C LYS A 2 9.44 -20.26 -51.88
N SER A 3 10.36 -21.14 -51.52
CA SER A 3 10.33 -21.69 -50.16
C SER A 3 10.56 -20.55 -49.16
N PHE A 4 10.10 -20.68 -47.93
CA PHE A 4 10.40 -19.68 -46.88
C PHE A 4 11.91 -19.48 -46.66
N GLU A 5 12.72 -20.46 -47.08
CA GLU A 5 14.18 -20.44 -47.05
C GLU A 5 14.80 -19.56 -48.17
N ASP A 6 14.02 -19.17 -49.19
CA ASP A 6 14.46 -18.39 -50.37
C ASP A 6 14.07 -16.90 -50.32
N ILE A 7 13.46 -16.44 -49.23
CA ILE A 7 13.07 -15.03 -49.04
C ILE A 7 14.29 -14.27 -48.50
N ASP A 8 14.75 -13.23 -49.20
CA ASP A 8 15.75 -12.32 -48.61
C ASP A 8 15.07 -11.38 -47.62
N VAL A 9 15.06 -11.82 -46.37
CA VAL A 9 14.47 -11.09 -45.23
C VAL A 9 15.22 -9.81 -44.88
N ASN A 10 16.39 -9.54 -45.48
CA ASN A 10 17.13 -8.28 -45.32
C ASN A 10 16.78 -7.26 -46.42
N SER A 11 15.94 -7.62 -47.39
CA SER A 11 15.42 -6.73 -48.43
C SER A 11 13.97 -6.37 -48.13
N HIS A 12 13.69 -5.10 -47.84
CA HIS A 12 12.31 -4.65 -47.57
C HIS A 12 11.36 -4.91 -48.74
N ILE A 13 11.85 -4.84 -49.98
CA ILE A 13 11.06 -5.08 -51.20
C ILE A 13 10.65 -6.55 -51.28
N GLU A 14 11.60 -7.47 -51.10
CA GLU A 14 11.31 -8.90 -51.14
C GLU A 14 10.43 -9.33 -49.95
N LEU A 15 10.66 -8.73 -48.78
CA LEU A 15 9.85 -8.97 -47.60
C LEU A 15 8.40 -8.52 -47.79
N ILE A 16 8.13 -7.30 -48.28
CA ILE A 16 6.76 -6.83 -48.57
C ILE A 16 6.03 -7.80 -49.51
N ALA A 17 6.67 -8.21 -50.61
CA ALA A 17 6.07 -9.13 -51.57
C ALA A 17 5.72 -10.48 -50.93
N ALA A 18 6.59 -11.00 -50.05
CA ALA A 18 6.35 -12.23 -49.31
C ALA A 18 5.23 -12.09 -48.27
N LEU A 19 5.14 -10.94 -47.59
CA LEU A 19 4.08 -10.65 -46.62
C LEU A 19 2.71 -10.62 -47.31
N VAL A 20 2.58 -9.88 -48.41
CA VAL A 20 1.34 -9.80 -49.21
C VAL A 20 0.90 -11.21 -49.63
N GLN A 21 1.81 -11.99 -50.20
CA GLN A 21 1.52 -13.37 -50.60
C GLN A 21 1.07 -14.25 -49.42
N THR A 22 1.70 -14.10 -48.25
CA THR A 22 1.37 -14.87 -47.04
C THR A 22 -0.04 -14.57 -46.54
N VAL A 23 -0.46 -13.30 -46.55
CA VAL A 23 -1.82 -12.92 -46.12
C VAL A 23 -2.87 -13.31 -47.17
N GLU A 24 -2.57 -13.18 -48.46
CA GLU A 24 -3.49 -13.56 -49.54
C GLU A 24 -3.79 -15.07 -49.58
N THR A 25 -2.79 -15.90 -49.28
CA THR A 25 -2.96 -17.37 -49.24
C THR A 25 -3.79 -17.84 -48.05
N LYS A 26 -3.92 -17.03 -46.98
CA LYS A 26 -4.66 -17.32 -45.74
C LYS A 26 -4.29 -18.65 -45.08
N ASN A 27 -3.08 -19.15 -45.31
CA ASN A 27 -2.58 -20.38 -44.69
C ASN A 27 -2.01 -20.05 -43.30
N GLU A 28 -2.59 -20.65 -42.25
CA GLU A 28 -2.18 -20.40 -40.86
C GLU A 28 -0.74 -20.82 -40.55
N ASP A 29 -0.25 -21.91 -41.16
CA ASP A 29 1.13 -22.38 -40.95
C ASP A 29 2.14 -21.41 -41.57
N ASP A 30 1.83 -20.85 -42.73
CA ASP A 30 2.68 -19.90 -43.43
C ASP A 30 2.68 -18.55 -42.71
N ILE A 31 1.52 -18.10 -42.21
CA ILE A 31 1.40 -16.92 -41.34
C ILE A 31 2.26 -17.09 -40.09
N LYS A 32 2.20 -18.27 -39.44
CA LYS A 32 3.00 -18.56 -38.25
C LYS A 32 4.50 -18.56 -38.53
N LYS A 33 4.94 -19.19 -39.63
CA LYS A 33 6.36 -19.20 -40.04
C LYS A 33 6.88 -17.80 -40.34
N MET A 34 6.13 -17.02 -41.12
CA MET A 34 6.49 -15.65 -41.44
C MET A 34 6.61 -14.79 -40.18
N ARG A 35 5.64 -14.91 -39.27
CA ARG A 35 5.67 -14.20 -37.99
C ARG A 35 6.92 -14.53 -37.19
N LEU A 36 7.24 -15.81 -37.01
CA LEU A 36 8.44 -16.22 -36.25
C LEU A 36 9.73 -15.69 -36.89
N LEU A 37 9.78 -15.66 -38.22
CA LEU A 37 10.94 -15.16 -38.96
C LEU A 37 11.12 -13.64 -38.80
N ILE A 38 10.04 -12.84 -38.80
CA ILE A 38 10.09 -11.41 -38.47
C ILE A 38 10.57 -11.25 -37.02
N GLU A 39 9.97 -12.01 -36.12
CA GLU A 39 10.23 -11.98 -34.69
C GLU A 39 11.68 -12.30 -34.28
N GLU A 40 12.36 -13.16 -35.04
CA GLU A 40 13.79 -13.48 -34.85
C GLU A 40 14.72 -12.33 -35.23
N LYS A 41 14.28 -11.44 -36.14
CA LYS A 41 15.07 -10.32 -36.65
C LYS A 41 14.98 -9.05 -35.82
N LEU A 42 13.93 -8.91 -35.01
CA LEU A 42 13.68 -7.73 -34.15
C LEU A 42 14.75 -7.48 -33.09
N LEU A 43 15.72 -8.38 -32.90
CA LEU A 43 16.86 -8.18 -32.00
C LEU A 43 17.99 -7.36 -32.65
N ASP A 44 17.88 -7.01 -33.93
CA ASP A 44 18.86 -6.23 -34.68
C ASP A 44 18.32 -4.80 -34.97
N PRO A 45 18.78 -3.76 -34.25
CA PRO A 45 18.36 -2.39 -34.46
C PRO A 45 18.64 -1.85 -35.88
N GLU A 46 19.63 -2.40 -36.59
CA GLU A 46 19.90 -2.00 -37.97
C GLU A 46 18.88 -2.61 -38.94
N TRP A 47 18.43 -3.83 -38.68
CA TRP A 47 17.35 -4.46 -39.44
C TRP A 47 16.03 -3.70 -39.24
N ASP A 48 15.72 -3.32 -37.99
CA ASP A 48 14.52 -2.53 -37.69
C ASP A 48 14.49 -1.21 -38.47
N LEU A 49 15.63 -0.52 -38.55
CA LEU A 49 15.76 0.76 -39.23
C LEU A 49 15.74 0.62 -40.76
N ASN A 50 16.49 -0.33 -41.30
CA ASN A 50 16.75 -0.41 -42.75
C ASN A 50 15.76 -1.31 -43.50
N VAL A 51 15.04 -2.17 -42.79
CA VAL A 51 14.11 -3.14 -43.37
C VAL A 51 12.70 -2.92 -42.84
N LEU A 52 12.49 -3.06 -41.53
CA LEU A 52 11.16 -3.04 -40.93
C LEU A 52 10.48 -1.67 -41.06
N LEU A 53 11.21 -0.58 -40.80
CA LEU A 53 10.68 0.77 -40.96
C LEU A 53 10.18 1.06 -42.38
N PRO A 54 10.95 0.78 -43.47
CA PRO A 54 10.43 0.84 -44.83
C PRO A 54 9.21 -0.05 -45.08
N VAL A 55 9.15 -1.25 -44.49
CA VAL A 55 7.98 -2.15 -44.63
C VAL A 55 6.74 -1.50 -44.06
N VAL A 56 6.76 -1.08 -42.79
CA VAL A 56 5.56 -0.55 -42.10
C VAL A 56 5.15 0.85 -42.57
N THR A 57 6.00 1.52 -43.35
CA THR A 57 5.69 2.83 -43.96
C THR A 57 5.24 2.74 -45.42
N SER A 58 5.32 1.55 -46.01
CA SER A 58 4.90 1.29 -47.39
C SER A 58 3.39 1.46 -47.59
N ASN A 59 2.97 1.68 -48.84
CA ASN A 59 1.54 1.76 -49.17
C ASN A 59 0.89 0.39 -49.04
N GLU A 60 1.62 -0.66 -49.42
CA GLU A 60 1.21 -2.05 -49.31
C GLU A 60 0.86 -2.42 -47.86
N PHE A 61 1.61 -1.91 -46.88
CA PHE A 61 1.31 -2.10 -45.45
C PHE A 61 0.01 -1.44 -45.00
N LYS A 62 -0.43 -0.39 -45.68
CA LYS A 62 -1.71 0.30 -45.41
C LYS A 62 -2.88 -0.34 -46.17
N GLU A 63 -2.59 -1.00 -47.29
CA GLU A 63 -3.60 -1.61 -48.17
C GLU A 63 -3.97 -3.05 -47.77
N HIS A 64 -3.08 -3.76 -47.06
CA HIS A 64 -3.29 -5.14 -46.61
C HIS A 64 -3.39 -5.28 -45.09
N ASP A 65 -4.18 -6.25 -44.62
CA ASP A 65 -4.29 -6.56 -43.18
C ASP A 65 -3.15 -7.48 -42.72
N PHE A 66 -2.12 -6.87 -42.12
CA PHE A 66 -0.96 -7.57 -41.57
C PHE A 66 -1.06 -7.86 -40.06
N SER A 67 -2.22 -7.63 -39.44
CA SER A 67 -2.44 -7.76 -37.99
C SER A 67 -1.95 -9.10 -37.40
N LYS A 68 -2.22 -10.23 -38.08
CA LYS A 68 -1.82 -11.58 -37.64
C LYS A 68 -0.32 -11.86 -37.73
N LEU A 69 0.42 -11.05 -38.49
CA LEU A 69 1.88 -11.18 -38.67
C LEU A 69 2.67 -10.28 -37.71
N PHE A 70 2.14 -9.10 -37.38
CA PHE A 70 2.90 -8.07 -36.65
C PHE A 70 2.46 -7.86 -35.19
N TYR A 71 1.44 -8.55 -34.69
CA TYR A 71 0.90 -8.30 -33.34
C TYR A 71 1.93 -8.43 -32.20
N ASN A 72 2.97 -9.26 -32.36
CA ASN A 72 4.05 -9.41 -31.36
C ASN A 72 5.18 -8.37 -31.50
N VAL A 73 5.25 -7.64 -32.61
CA VAL A 73 6.34 -6.73 -32.91
C VAL A 73 6.40 -5.56 -31.90
N PRO A 74 5.27 -4.92 -31.52
CA PRO A 74 5.33 -3.79 -30.59
C PRO A 74 5.97 -4.09 -29.25
N TYR A 75 5.67 -5.24 -28.62
CA TYR A 75 6.27 -5.55 -27.32
C TYR A 75 7.74 -5.95 -27.42
N LYS A 76 8.15 -6.67 -28.48
CA LYS A 76 9.56 -7.03 -28.69
C LYS A 76 10.43 -5.79 -28.90
N LEU A 77 9.94 -4.83 -29.68
CA LEU A 77 10.62 -3.54 -29.84
C LEU A 77 10.69 -2.77 -28.53
N MET A 78 9.68 -2.87 -27.64
CA MET A 78 9.75 -2.25 -26.31
C MET A 78 10.86 -2.84 -25.43
N ASP A 79 11.18 -4.12 -25.55
CA ASP A 79 12.31 -4.73 -24.83
C ASP A 79 13.65 -4.23 -25.36
N VAL A 80 13.81 -4.14 -26.68
CA VAL A 80 15.02 -3.58 -27.31
C VAL A 80 15.20 -2.10 -26.97
N ILE A 81 14.11 -1.31 -27.01
CA ILE A 81 14.05 0.08 -26.55
C ILE A 81 14.42 0.19 -25.07
N ALA A 82 14.46 -0.88 -24.30
CA ALA A 82 14.74 -0.76 -22.90
C ALA A 82 16.09 -1.30 -22.48
N GLU A 83 16.57 -2.36 -23.13
CA GLU A 83 17.96 -2.81 -23.02
C GLU A 83 18.92 -1.70 -23.49
N THR A 84 18.57 -0.98 -24.55
CA THR A 84 19.43 0.08 -25.10
C THR A 84 19.44 1.38 -24.25
N TYR A 85 18.63 1.48 -23.20
CA TYR A 85 18.38 2.71 -22.43
C TYR A 85 18.58 2.56 -20.91
N ASP A 86 19.09 1.42 -20.47
CA ASP A 86 19.45 1.24 -19.06
C ASP A 86 20.69 2.09 -18.68
N ASP A 87 21.45 2.58 -19.67
CA ASP A 87 22.51 3.60 -19.51
C ASP A 87 21.95 5.03 -19.68
N GLU A 88 22.38 5.97 -18.83
CA GLU A 88 21.93 7.38 -18.71
C GLU A 88 22.06 8.26 -19.99
N THR A 89 22.28 7.67 -21.16
CA THR A 89 22.30 8.38 -22.44
C THR A 89 20.92 8.92 -22.81
N SER A 90 20.87 10.21 -23.14
CA SER A 90 19.65 10.92 -23.52
C SER A 90 18.93 10.27 -24.72
N LEU A 91 17.58 10.24 -24.68
CA LEU A 91 16.68 9.94 -25.81
C LEU A 91 17.05 10.64 -27.14
N THR A 92 17.77 11.78 -27.07
CA THR A 92 18.21 12.53 -28.24
C THR A 92 19.48 11.99 -28.90
N GLN A 93 20.25 11.12 -28.25
CA GLN A 93 21.53 10.59 -28.76
C GLN A 93 21.38 9.22 -29.43
N ASN A 94 20.35 8.45 -29.11
CA ASN A 94 20.09 7.17 -29.77
C ASN A 94 19.30 7.38 -31.08
N LYS A 95 19.93 7.05 -32.21
CA LYS A 95 19.36 7.22 -33.56
C LYS A 95 18.23 6.24 -33.89
N TYR A 96 18.11 5.12 -33.16
CA TYR A 96 17.19 4.01 -33.48
C TYR A 96 15.83 4.14 -32.80
N SER A 97 15.82 4.73 -31.60
CA SER A 97 14.67 4.98 -30.74
C SER A 97 13.43 5.56 -31.44
N LYS A 98 13.62 6.66 -32.19
CA LYS A 98 12.52 7.32 -32.89
C LYS A 98 11.93 6.43 -33.97
N SER A 99 12.79 5.69 -34.67
CA SER A 99 12.39 4.76 -35.72
C SER A 99 11.60 3.59 -35.15
N MET A 100 12.05 3.00 -34.03
CA MET A 100 11.31 1.92 -33.36
C MET A 100 9.95 2.39 -32.84
N ILE A 101 9.87 3.58 -32.22
CA ILE A 101 8.58 4.18 -31.83
C ILE A 101 7.68 4.38 -33.05
N PHE A 102 8.22 4.86 -34.17
CA PHE A 102 7.46 5.05 -35.40
C PHE A 102 7.00 3.74 -36.03
N ILE A 103 7.80 2.67 -35.94
CA ILE A 103 7.39 1.32 -36.36
C ILE A 103 6.20 0.86 -35.53
N ILE A 104 6.31 0.96 -34.20
CA ILE A 104 5.23 0.65 -33.27
C ILE A 104 3.97 1.43 -33.67
N THR A 105 4.06 2.75 -33.85
CA THR A 105 2.92 3.59 -34.25
C THR A 105 2.29 3.16 -35.58
N ASN A 106 3.08 2.87 -36.62
CA ASN A 106 2.49 2.46 -37.91
C ASN A 106 1.82 1.09 -37.85
N ILE A 107 2.40 0.12 -37.13
CA ILE A 107 1.75 -1.18 -36.90
C ILE A 107 0.42 -0.97 -36.20
N ILE A 108 0.39 -0.10 -35.18
CA ILE A 108 -0.82 0.24 -34.44
C ILE A 108 -1.86 0.93 -35.34
N GLU A 109 -1.44 1.89 -36.17
CA GLU A 109 -2.32 2.66 -37.06
C GLU A 109 -2.94 1.78 -38.15
N ALA A 110 -2.14 0.86 -38.71
CA ALA A 110 -2.58 -0.09 -39.73
C ALA A 110 -3.37 -1.28 -39.15
N ASP A 111 -3.19 -1.60 -37.87
CA ASP A 111 -3.92 -2.66 -37.20
C ASP A 111 -5.41 -2.32 -37.12
N ASN A 112 -6.25 -3.11 -37.80
CA ASN A 112 -7.70 -2.95 -37.84
C ASN A 112 -8.41 -3.41 -36.55
N GLY A 113 -7.72 -3.34 -35.41
CA GLY A 113 -8.22 -3.79 -34.12
C GLY A 113 -7.99 -5.28 -33.89
N SER A 114 -6.73 -5.72 -33.85
CA SER A 114 -6.39 -7.09 -33.51
C SER A 114 -6.45 -7.34 -32.02
N LEU A 115 -7.37 -8.20 -31.60
CA LEU A 115 -7.41 -8.71 -30.22
C LEU A 115 -6.07 -9.35 -29.82
N ASN A 116 -5.35 -9.97 -30.76
CA ASN A 116 -4.04 -10.57 -30.49
C ASN A 116 -2.98 -9.53 -30.10
N LEU A 117 -3.04 -8.31 -30.64
CA LEU A 117 -2.16 -7.22 -30.24
C LEU A 117 -2.42 -6.87 -28.77
N ILE A 118 -3.69 -6.65 -28.40
CA ILE A 118 -4.08 -6.34 -27.02
C ILE A 118 -3.65 -7.45 -26.05
N ILE A 119 -3.91 -8.72 -26.40
CA ILE A 119 -3.51 -9.87 -25.56
C ILE A 119 -2.00 -9.96 -25.42
N SER A 120 -1.23 -9.73 -26.48
CA SER A 120 0.25 -9.75 -26.40
C SER A 120 0.79 -8.67 -25.45
N LEU A 121 0.12 -7.52 -25.34
CA LEU A 121 0.48 -6.45 -24.42
C LEU A 121 0.10 -6.76 -22.98
N VAL A 122 -1.02 -7.46 -22.77
CA VAL A 122 -1.39 -8.02 -21.46
C VAL A 122 -0.31 -9.00 -21.00
N ASP A 123 0.13 -9.90 -21.88
CA ASP A 123 1.22 -10.84 -21.58
C ASP A 123 2.52 -10.10 -21.27
N TYR A 124 2.81 -9.01 -22.00
CA TYR A 124 3.95 -8.16 -21.73
C TYR A 124 3.87 -7.49 -20.36
N LEU A 125 2.75 -6.84 -20.02
CA LEU A 125 2.50 -6.27 -18.69
C LEU A 125 2.69 -7.32 -17.58
N ASN A 126 2.21 -8.54 -17.81
CA ASN A 126 2.32 -9.63 -16.84
C ASN A 126 3.76 -10.12 -16.66
N LYS A 127 4.66 -9.92 -17.63
CA LYS A 127 6.09 -10.30 -17.53
C LYS A 127 7.00 -9.14 -17.13
N MET A 128 6.51 -7.91 -17.26
CA MET A 128 7.27 -6.71 -16.92
C MET A 128 7.60 -6.68 -15.42
N ASP A 129 8.86 -6.39 -15.10
CA ASP A 129 9.35 -6.26 -13.72
C ASP A 129 10.36 -5.11 -13.60
N LEU A 130 10.53 -4.58 -12.39
CA LEU A 130 11.45 -3.50 -12.08
C LEU A 130 12.62 -4.05 -11.25
N LYS A 131 13.79 -4.22 -11.88
CA LYS A 131 15.01 -4.55 -11.15
C LYS A 131 15.33 -3.45 -10.11
N PRO A 132 15.91 -3.80 -8.95
CA PRO A 132 16.43 -2.81 -8.01
C PRO A 132 17.38 -1.85 -8.76
N ASN A 133 17.22 -0.53 -8.59
CA ASN A 133 18.00 0.53 -9.24
C ASN A 133 17.78 0.75 -10.75
N SER A 134 16.78 0.10 -11.37
CA SER A 134 16.48 0.32 -12.80
C SER A 134 16.03 1.75 -13.11
N ASN A 135 16.31 2.19 -14.34
CA ASN A 135 16.00 3.55 -14.79
C ASN A 135 14.48 3.78 -14.90
N GLU A 136 13.91 4.58 -14.00
CA GLU A 136 12.49 4.95 -14.05
C GLU A 136 12.07 5.61 -15.38
N THR A 137 13.00 6.20 -16.13
CA THR A 137 12.73 6.84 -17.42
C THR A 137 12.33 5.80 -18.47
N THR A 138 13.06 4.69 -18.52
CA THR A 138 12.76 3.57 -19.41
C THR A 138 11.40 2.97 -19.08
N LEU A 139 11.10 2.83 -17.78
CA LEU A 139 9.77 2.41 -17.32
C LEU A 139 8.68 3.40 -17.75
N LYS A 140 8.91 4.71 -17.60
CA LYS A 140 7.98 5.77 -18.02
C LYS A 140 7.65 5.71 -19.50
N LEU A 141 8.65 5.44 -20.34
CA LEU A 141 8.49 5.29 -21.79
C LEU A 141 7.68 4.04 -22.14
N ARG A 142 8.07 2.87 -21.61
CA ARG A 142 7.34 1.61 -21.84
C ARG A 142 5.86 1.75 -21.47
N PHE A 143 5.55 2.31 -20.29
CA PHE A 143 4.17 2.53 -19.86
C PHE A 143 3.40 3.53 -20.73
N HIS A 144 4.06 4.58 -21.23
CA HIS A 144 3.39 5.52 -22.14
C HIS A 144 2.99 4.82 -23.43
N ILE A 145 3.90 4.05 -24.03
CA ILE A 145 3.64 3.28 -25.26
C ILE A 145 2.53 2.26 -25.02
N ILE A 146 2.57 1.51 -23.91
CA ILE A 146 1.54 0.52 -23.56
C ILE A 146 0.17 1.18 -23.34
N ASN A 147 0.10 2.31 -22.64
CA ASN A 147 -1.17 3.02 -22.42
C ASN A 147 -1.79 3.47 -23.76
N GLU A 148 -1.00 4.11 -24.63
CA GLU A 148 -1.45 4.53 -25.97
C GLU A 148 -1.91 3.34 -26.80
N LEU A 149 -1.18 2.23 -26.71
CA LEU A 149 -1.49 0.97 -27.37
C LEU A 149 -2.84 0.39 -26.93
N PHE A 150 -3.09 0.31 -25.62
CA PHE A 150 -4.36 -0.19 -25.11
C PHE A 150 -5.51 0.74 -25.48
N ILE A 151 -5.40 2.04 -25.21
CA ILE A 151 -6.48 3.01 -25.45
C ILE A 151 -6.79 3.09 -26.95
N GLY A 152 -5.75 3.25 -27.78
CA GLY A 152 -5.89 3.37 -29.22
C GLY A 152 -6.30 2.06 -29.90
N GLY A 153 -5.84 0.91 -29.39
CA GLY A 153 -6.18 -0.40 -29.93
C GLY A 153 -7.61 -0.82 -29.58
N ILE A 154 -8.02 -0.72 -28.31
CA ILE A 154 -9.37 -1.08 -27.84
C ILE A 154 -10.45 -0.28 -28.57
N ARG A 155 -10.26 1.04 -28.70
CA ARG A 155 -11.21 1.92 -29.41
C ARG A 155 -11.46 1.51 -30.86
N ARG A 156 -10.50 0.82 -31.50
CA ARG A 156 -10.56 0.40 -32.91
C ARG A 156 -10.98 -1.04 -33.12
N LEU A 157 -11.16 -1.82 -32.04
CA LEU A 157 -11.67 -3.18 -32.16
C LEU A 157 -13.07 -3.16 -32.80
N LYS A 158 -13.26 -3.99 -33.84
CA LYS A 158 -14.52 -4.13 -34.57
C LYS A 158 -15.08 -5.54 -34.38
N GLY A 159 -16.41 -5.64 -34.25
CA GLY A 159 -17.15 -6.91 -34.32
C GLY A 159 -17.52 -7.53 -32.98
N ASP A 160 -18.31 -8.61 -33.05
CA ASP A 160 -18.87 -9.37 -31.92
C ASP A 160 -17.88 -10.38 -31.29
N GLU A 161 -16.59 -10.30 -31.62
CA GLU A 161 -15.59 -11.32 -31.26
C GLU A 161 -15.13 -11.24 -29.79
N PHE A 162 -15.49 -10.18 -29.07
CA PHE A 162 -15.09 -9.99 -27.68
C PHE A 162 -16.14 -9.19 -26.90
N ILE A 163 -16.10 -9.33 -25.57
CA ILE A 163 -16.87 -8.52 -24.64
C ILE A 163 -15.90 -7.48 -24.05
N CYS A 164 -16.19 -6.19 -24.24
CA CYS A 164 -15.27 -5.11 -23.87
C CYS A 164 -14.99 -5.08 -22.36
N SER A 165 -16.00 -5.29 -21.52
CA SER A 165 -15.83 -5.35 -20.06
C SER A 165 -14.94 -6.51 -19.62
N GLU A 166 -15.07 -7.69 -20.22
CA GLU A 166 -14.19 -8.84 -19.91
C GLU A 166 -12.74 -8.58 -20.36
N LEU A 167 -12.54 -7.96 -21.52
CA LEU A 167 -11.20 -7.56 -21.97
C LEU A 167 -10.59 -6.50 -21.04
N LEU A 168 -11.36 -5.47 -20.68
CA LEU A 168 -10.93 -4.43 -19.76
C LEU A 168 -10.58 -5.01 -18.39
N LYS A 169 -11.36 -5.97 -17.88
CA LYS A 169 -11.09 -6.66 -16.62
C LYS A 169 -9.72 -7.35 -16.64
N VAL A 170 -9.37 -8.03 -17.73
CA VAL A 170 -8.04 -8.64 -17.91
C VAL A 170 -6.94 -7.58 -17.86
N ILE A 171 -7.12 -6.49 -18.59
CA ILE A 171 -6.15 -5.37 -18.64
C ILE A 171 -5.96 -4.72 -17.26
N VAL A 172 -7.06 -4.39 -16.59
CA VAL A 172 -7.08 -3.79 -15.26
C VAL A 172 -6.37 -4.69 -14.25
N VAL A 173 -6.67 -5.99 -14.23
CA VAL A 173 -6.00 -6.95 -13.35
C VAL A 173 -4.50 -7.01 -13.62
N SER A 174 -4.08 -7.02 -14.89
CA SER A 174 -2.67 -7.02 -15.28
C SER A 174 -1.94 -5.75 -14.85
N TYR A 175 -2.52 -4.57 -15.02
CA TYR A 175 -1.93 -3.32 -14.51
C TYR A 175 -1.77 -3.36 -12.99
N LEU A 176 -2.79 -3.79 -12.26
CA LEU A 176 -2.76 -3.81 -10.80
C LEU A 176 -1.72 -4.78 -10.26
N ARG A 177 -1.61 -5.98 -10.86
CA ARG A 177 -0.54 -6.93 -10.53
C ARG A 177 0.84 -6.34 -10.78
N LEU A 178 1.02 -5.66 -11.91
CA LEU A 178 2.26 -4.96 -12.22
C LEU A 178 2.56 -3.87 -11.19
N PHE A 179 1.60 -3.01 -10.87
CA PHE A 179 1.76 -1.94 -9.88
C PHE A 179 2.13 -2.48 -8.51
N ILE A 180 1.52 -3.57 -8.05
CA ILE A 180 1.90 -4.24 -6.81
C ILE A 180 3.38 -4.63 -6.86
N ARG A 181 3.82 -5.32 -7.93
CA ARG A 181 5.23 -5.75 -8.07
C ARG A 181 6.20 -4.57 -8.06
N ILE A 182 5.95 -3.54 -8.87
CA ILE A 182 6.89 -2.41 -8.99
C ILE A 182 6.83 -1.46 -7.79
N SER A 183 5.72 -1.43 -7.03
CA SER A 183 5.56 -0.54 -5.87
C SER A 183 6.60 -0.74 -4.78
N MET A 184 7.20 -1.93 -4.70
CA MET A 184 8.28 -2.25 -3.76
C MET A 184 9.61 -1.59 -4.15
N ASN A 185 9.83 -1.34 -5.44
CA ASN A 185 11.12 -0.90 -6.00
C ASN A 185 11.09 0.51 -6.60
N LEU A 186 9.90 1.11 -6.77
CA LEU A 186 9.74 2.48 -7.27
C LEU A 186 10.24 3.50 -6.25
N LYS A 187 10.97 4.53 -6.71
CA LYS A 187 11.40 5.61 -5.82
C LYS A 187 10.17 6.42 -5.39
N THR A 188 9.39 6.91 -6.36
CA THR A 188 8.24 7.75 -6.06
C THR A 188 6.90 7.10 -6.43
N PRO A 189 5.97 6.90 -5.47
CA PRO A 189 4.64 6.31 -5.71
C PRO A 189 3.77 7.11 -6.69
N MET A 190 4.10 8.40 -6.87
CA MET A 190 3.48 9.31 -7.85
C MET A 190 3.49 8.78 -9.30
N PHE A 191 4.46 7.92 -9.63
CA PHE A 191 4.51 7.24 -10.92
C PHE A 191 3.23 6.44 -11.20
N ILE A 192 2.83 5.59 -10.25
CA ILE A 192 1.64 4.75 -10.35
C ILE A 192 0.39 5.64 -10.41
N PHE A 193 0.34 6.68 -9.56
CA PHE A 193 -0.83 7.57 -9.46
C PHE A 193 -1.19 8.26 -10.78
N LYS A 194 -0.17 8.80 -11.46
CA LYS A 194 -0.35 9.43 -12.77
C LYS A 194 -0.83 8.43 -13.83
N ARG A 195 -0.37 7.19 -13.81
CA ARG A 195 -0.70 6.19 -14.84
C ARG A 195 -2.09 5.64 -14.69
N ILE A 196 -2.53 5.39 -13.46
CA ILE A 196 -3.91 5.00 -13.16
C ILE A 196 -4.89 6.08 -13.63
N TYR A 197 -4.62 7.35 -13.28
CA TYR A 197 -5.47 8.47 -13.69
C TYR A 197 -5.55 8.61 -15.22
N VAL A 198 -4.40 8.60 -15.90
CA VAL A 198 -4.35 8.77 -17.37
C VAL A 198 -5.10 7.64 -18.08
N PHE A 199 -4.89 6.38 -17.66
CA PHE A 199 -5.57 5.25 -18.28
C PHE A 199 -7.10 5.34 -18.11
N ALA A 200 -7.58 5.61 -16.89
CA ALA A 200 -9.02 5.70 -16.64
C ALA A 200 -9.67 6.88 -17.38
N ARG A 201 -9.02 8.06 -17.38
CA ARG A 201 -9.52 9.27 -18.05
C ARG A 201 -9.63 9.09 -19.57
N ASP A 202 -8.62 8.47 -20.17
CA ASP A 202 -8.50 8.40 -21.63
C ASP A 202 -9.16 7.13 -22.22
N PHE A 203 -9.61 6.20 -21.38
CA PHE A 203 -10.28 4.99 -21.83
C PHE A 203 -11.56 5.35 -22.58
N MET A 204 -11.64 4.90 -23.84
CA MET A 204 -12.84 5.00 -24.66
C MET A 204 -13.16 3.59 -25.21
N PRO A 205 -14.34 3.03 -24.92
CA PRO A 205 -14.73 1.76 -25.50
C PRO A 205 -14.97 1.92 -27.02
N PRO A 206 -14.94 0.82 -27.78
CA PRO A 206 -15.21 0.87 -29.21
C PRO A 206 -16.67 1.28 -29.49
N GLU A 207 -16.93 1.85 -30.67
CA GLU A 207 -18.22 2.47 -31.03
C GLU A 207 -19.42 1.55 -30.79
N HIS A 208 -19.33 0.27 -31.18
CA HIS A 208 -20.40 -0.71 -30.98
C HIS A 208 -20.73 -0.97 -29.49
N THR A 209 -19.76 -0.81 -28.59
CA THR A 209 -19.97 -0.93 -27.14
C THR A 209 -20.67 0.31 -26.57
N THR A 210 -20.49 1.48 -27.18
CA THR A 210 -21.12 2.73 -26.70
C THR A 210 -22.64 2.75 -26.86
N GLU A 211 -23.19 1.82 -27.64
CA GLU A 211 -24.62 1.66 -27.87
C GLU A 211 -25.30 0.73 -26.83
N ASP A 212 -24.52 0.04 -25.98
CA ASP A 212 -25.01 -0.86 -24.93
C ASP A 212 -24.87 -0.21 -23.53
N PRO A 213 -25.97 0.28 -22.92
CA PRO A 213 -25.93 0.91 -21.60
C PRO A 213 -25.50 -0.02 -20.47
N GLU A 214 -25.82 -1.31 -20.55
CA GLU A 214 -25.43 -2.27 -19.50
C GLU A 214 -23.93 -2.53 -19.54
N GLU A 215 -23.37 -2.64 -20.73
CA GLU A 215 -21.92 -2.83 -20.92
C GLU A 215 -21.14 -1.58 -20.53
N LEU A 216 -21.63 -0.38 -20.87
CA LEU A 216 -21.05 0.89 -20.41
C LEU A 216 -21.04 1.00 -18.88
N LYS A 217 -22.11 0.56 -18.21
CA LYS A 217 -22.16 0.54 -16.74
C LYS A 217 -21.06 -0.36 -16.15
N LYS A 218 -20.90 -1.59 -16.66
CA LYS A 218 -19.83 -2.50 -16.19
C LYS A 218 -18.44 -1.94 -16.43
N ILE A 219 -18.23 -1.26 -17.55
CA ILE A 219 -16.96 -0.57 -17.86
C ILE A 219 -16.70 0.52 -16.83
N GLY A 220 -17.70 1.35 -16.51
CA GLY A 220 -17.60 2.37 -15.46
C GLY A 220 -17.21 1.78 -14.11
N GLU A 221 -17.89 0.70 -13.68
CA GLU A 221 -17.58 -0.03 -12.44
C GLU A 221 -16.14 -0.57 -12.43
N LEU A 222 -15.65 -1.12 -13.55
CA LEU A 222 -14.28 -1.64 -13.67
C LEU A 222 -13.21 -0.54 -13.62
N LEU A 223 -13.45 0.61 -14.27
CA LEU A 223 -12.55 1.76 -14.23
C LEU A 223 -12.50 2.37 -12.83
N LEU A 224 -13.64 2.45 -12.16
CA LEU A 224 -13.74 2.89 -10.78
C LEU A 224 -12.94 1.98 -9.83
N MET A 225 -13.14 0.67 -9.95
CA MET A 225 -12.38 -0.33 -9.22
C MET A 225 -10.87 -0.20 -9.46
N TYR A 226 -10.46 0.03 -10.72
CA TYR A 226 -9.07 0.23 -11.09
C TYR A 226 -8.46 1.46 -10.41
N LEU A 227 -9.18 2.60 -10.42
CA LEU A 227 -8.77 3.83 -9.73
C LEU A 227 -8.53 3.56 -8.24
N PHE A 228 -9.49 2.90 -7.59
CA PHE A 228 -9.44 2.70 -6.14
C PHE A 228 -8.36 1.72 -5.69
N LYS A 229 -8.26 0.55 -6.32
CA LYS A 229 -7.17 -0.38 -6.02
C LYS A 229 -5.81 0.25 -6.30
N GLY A 230 -5.72 1.06 -7.34
CA GLY A 230 -4.51 1.77 -7.70
C GLY A 230 -4.06 2.75 -6.62
N VAL A 231 -4.98 3.57 -6.10
CA VAL A 231 -4.74 4.47 -4.95
C VAL A 231 -4.28 3.70 -3.73
N LYS A 232 -4.91 2.56 -3.47
CA LYS A 232 -4.54 1.72 -2.34
C LYS A 232 -3.09 1.24 -2.44
N ILE A 233 -2.66 0.76 -3.61
CA ILE A 233 -1.25 0.36 -3.85
C ILE A 233 -0.29 1.50 -3.56
N ILE A 234 -0.65 2.74 -3.92
CA ILE A 234 0.17 3.93 -3.68
C ILE A 234 0.27 4.25 -2.19
N ALA A 235 -0.87 4.27 -1.50
CA ALA A 235 -0.95 4.60 -0.08
C ALA A 235 -0.20 3.60 0.80
N THR A 236 -0.10 2.34 0.36
CA THR A 236 0.55 1.26 1.09
C THR A 236 1.94 0.91 0.52
N SER A 237 2.47 1.75 -0.38
CA SER A 237 3.81 1.56 -0.94
C SER A 237 4.90 1.99 0.06
N LYS A 238 6.10 1.41 -0.06
CA LYS A 238 7.23 1.67 0.85
C LYS A 238 7.59 3.14 0.99
N ASN A 239 7.54 3.84 -0.14
CA ASN A 239 7.92 5.25 -0.23
C ASN A 239 6.70 6.17 -0.18
N SER A 240 5.57 5.71 0.38
CA SER A 240 4.35 6.52 0.51
C SER A 240 4.61 7.81 1.30
N PHE A 241 5.50 7.80 2.29
CA PHE A 241 5.90 8.99 3.05
C PHE A 241 6.43 10.13 2.16
N GLU A 242 7.04 9.84 1.00
CA GLU A 242 7.49 10.88 0.04
C GLU A 242 6.32 11.73 -0.51
N LEU A 243 5.08 11.23 -0.44
CA LEU A 243 3.89 11.99 -0.84
C LEU A 243 3.59 13.15 0.12
N LEU A 244 4.17 13.15 1.32
CA LEU A 244 4.00 14.20 2.31
C LEU A 244 4.93 15.39 2.08
N ASP A 245 5.99 15.22 1.28
CA ASP A 245 6.88 16.32 0.89
C ASP A 245 6.07 17.43 0.21
N GLU A 246 6.36 18.70 0.52
CA GLU A 246 5.56 19.85 0.10
C GLU A 246 5.24 19.84 -1.41
N LYS A 247 6.24 19.58 -2.25
CA LYS A 247 6.09 19.50 -3.71
C LYS A 247 5.19 18.34 -4.15
N ASN A 248 5.37 17.16 -3.56
CA ASN A 248 4.61 15.96 -3.92
C ASN A 248 3.18 16.05 -3.38
N ARG A 249 2.98 16.67 -2.22
CA ARG A 249 1.68 16.89 -1.58
C ARG A 249 0.76 17.75 -2.44
N ILE A 250 1.28 18.81 -3.06
CA ILE A 250 0.49 19.66 -3.98
C ILE A 250 0.00 18.82 -5.18
N ILE A 251 0.90 18.04 -5.79
CA ILE A 251 0.58 17.19 -6.94
C ILE A 251 -0.39 16.07 -6.54
N PHE A 252 -0.20 15.47 -5.36
CA PHE A 252 -1.07 14.43 -4.81
C PHE A 252 -2.48 14.97 -4.59
N LYS A 253 -2.62 16.19 -4.05
CA LYS A 253 -3.91 16.88 -3.92
C LYS A 253 -4.59 17.12 -5.26
N GLU A 254 -3.85 17.64 -6.24
CA GLU A 254 -4.39 17.95 -7.56
C GLU A 254 -4.91 16.69 -8.28
N LEU A 255 -4.10 15.63 -8.30
CA LEU A 255 -4.48 14.34 -8.89
C LEU A 255 -5.58 13.65 -8.08
N GLY A 256 -5.56 13.81 -6.76
CA GLY A 256 -6.61 13.42 -5.83
C GLY A 256 -7.98 13.92 -6.28
N THR A 257 -8.08 15.24 -6.42
CA THR A 257 -9.28 15.93 -6.91
C THR A 257 -9.72 15.43 -8.28
N LYS A 258 -8.78 15.23 -9.21
CA LYS A 258 -9.10 14.78 -10.56
C LYS A 258 -9.66 13.36 -10.60
N ILE A 259 -9.15 12.45 -9.76
CA ILE A 259 -9.71 11.09 -9.66
C ILE A 259 -11.07 11.11 -9.00
N TYR A 260 -11.30 11.95 -7.98
CA TYR A 260 -12.63 12.13 -7.39
C TYR A 260 -13.65 12.63 -8.42
N GLN A 261 -13.30 13.64 -9.22
CA GLN A 261 -14.13 14.14 -10.32
C GLN A 261 -14.40 13.08 -11.38
N LEU A 262 -13.40 12.25 -11.69
CA LEU A 262 -13.55 11.15 -12.63
C LEU A 262 -14.47 10.06 -12.07
N ALA A 263 -14.37 9.73 -10.78
CA ALA A 263 -15.28 8.81 -10.11
C ALA A 263 -16.73 9.30 -10.14
N LEU A 264 -16.97 10.60 -9.88
CA LEU A 264 -18.29 11.22 -10.03
C LEU A 264 -18.84 11.09 -11.46
N SER A 265 -17.97 11.14 -12.48
CA SER A 265 -18.40 11.00 -13.88
C SER A 265 -18.85 9.59 -14.28
N TYR A 266 -18.59 8.59 -13.42
CA TYR A 266 -19.07 7.21 -13.59
C TYR A 266 -20.34 6.94 -12.76
N ASP A 267 -21.12 7.98 -12.44
CA ASP A 267 -22.38 7.92 -11.69
C ASP A 267 -22.27 7.22 -10.32
N VAL A 268 -21.12 7.39 -9.65
CA VAL A 268 -20.95 6.92 -8.28
C VAL A 268 -21.81 7.75 -7.34
N ASP A 269 -22.77 7.08 -6.71
CA ASP A 269 -23.57 7.64 -5.63
C ASP A 269 -22.80 7.51 -4.31
N PHE A 270 -22.00 8.52 -4.00
CA PHE A 270 -21.20 8.57 -2.78
C PHE A 270 -22.06 8.49 -1.51
N ASP A 271 -23.31 8.96 -1.55
CA ASP A 271 -24.22 8.87 -0.40
C ASP A 271 -24.68 7.42 -0.20
N GLN A 272 -25.05 6.71 -1.28
CA GLN A 272 -25.37 5.29 -1.21
C GLN A 272 -24.17 4.44 -0.77
N GLU A 273 -22.96 4.81 -1.21
CA GLU A 273 -21.76 4.11 -0.76
C GLU A 273 -21.49 4.33 0.75
N LEU A 274 -21.73 5.53 1.28
CA LEU A 274 -21.66 5.76 2.73
C LEU A 274 -22.68 4.92 3.49
N VAL A 275 -23.88 4.72 2.94
CA VAL A 275 -24.87 3.79 3.51
C VAL A 275 -24.34 2.36 3.51
N ASN A 276 -23.74 1.90 2.41
CA ASN A 276 -23.13 0.55 2.32
C ASN A 276 -22.01 0.35 3.35
N ILE A 277 -21.19 1.39 3.55
CA ILE A 277 -20.12 1.44 4.54
C ILE A 277 -20.66 1.25 5.96
N ASN A 278 -21.67 2.04 6.32
CA ASN A 278 -22.29 1.95 7.65
C ASN A 278 -22.96 0.59 7.87
N ASN A 279 -23.55 0.00 6.83
CA ASN A 279 -24.09 -1.36 6.89
C ASN A 279 -22.98 -2.41 7.13
N SER A 280 -21.83 -2.26 6.46
CA SER A 280 -20.67 -3.15 6.65
C SER A 280 -20.10 -3.07 8.08
N VAL A 281 -20.04 -1.86 8.66
CA VAL A 281 -19.65 -1.65 10.06
C VAL A 281 -20.66 -2.29 11.02
N ALA A 282 -21.96 -2.16 10.74
CA ALA A 282 -23.00 -2.80 11.52
C ALA A 282 -22.92 -4.33 11.44
N GLU A 283 -22.69 -4.91 10.26
CA GLU A 283 -22.46 -6.35 10.07
C GLU A 283 -21.22 -6.82 10.83
N PHE A 284 -20.12 -6.06 10.77
CA PHE A 284 -18.90 -6.36 11.53
C PHE A 284 -19.16 -6.39 13.03
N LYS A 285 -19.90 -5.41 13.55
CA LYS A 285 -20.32 -5.35 14.96
C LYS A 285 -21.23 -6.52 15.34
N GLU A 286 -22.21 -6.86 14.51
CA GLU A 286 -23.12 -7.97 14.75
C GLU A 286 -22.38 -9.31 14.78
N HIS A 287 -21.51 -9.57 13.79
CA HIS A 287 -20.68 -10.76 13.76
C HIS A 287 -19.76 -10.85 14.98
N PHE A 288 -19.15 -9.74 15.39
CA PHE A 288 -18.35 -9.71 16.62
C PHE A 288 -19.19 -10.09 17.84
N LEU A 289 -20.36 -9.45 18.02
CA LEU A 289 -21.23 -9.70 19.17
C LEU A 289 -21.76 -11.14 19.22
N GLU A 290 -22.10 -11.73 18.08
CA GLU A 290 -22.58 -13.11 18.00
C GLU A 290 -21.48 -14.13 18.34
N ASN A 291 -20.28 -13.93 17.82
CA ASN A 291 -19.23 -14.95 17.85
C ASN A 291 -18.22 -14.79 19.00
N CYS A 292 -18.18 -13.64 19.66
CA CYS A 292 -17.31 -13.39 20.82
C CYS A 292 -18.00 -13.52 22.17
N LYS A 293 -19.32 -13.78 22.20
CA LYS A 293 -20.13 -13.73 23.42
C LYS A 293 -19.62 -14.62 24.56
N ASP A 294 -19.09 -15.79 24.23
CA ASP A 294 -18.66 -16.81 25.18
C ASP A 294 -17.14 -17.14 25.07
N LYS A 295 -16.37 -16.27 24.40
CA LYS A 295 -14.93 -16.44 24.18
C LYS A 295 -14.11 -15.77 25.28
N LYS A 296 -12.91 -16.30 25.54
CA LYS A 296 -11.92 -15.64 26.40
C LYS A 296 -11.21 -14.49 25.67
N ASP A 297 -10.58 -13.56 26.40
CA ASP A 297 -9.97 -12.35 25.84
C ASP A 297 -8.88 -12.63 24.78
N ASP A 298 -8.08 -13.67 25.00
CA ASP A 298 -7.08 -14.20 24.06
C ASP A 298 -7.74 -14.74 22.77
N GLU A 299 -8.84 -15.48 22.89
CA GLU A 299 -9.63 -15.97 21.75
C GLU A 299 -10.38 -14.84 21.02
N ILE A 300 -10.70 -13.74 21.71
CA ILE A 300 -11.34 -12.55 21.12
C ILE A 300 -10.34 -11.78 20.26
N GLN A 301 -9.08 -11.66 20.67
CA GLN A 301 -8.05 -11.01 19.86
C GLN A 301 -7.77 -11.75 18.56
N ASP A 302 -7.51 -13.07 18.64
CA ASP A 302 -7.32 -13.91 17.46
C ASP A 302 -8.53 -13.87 16.53
N TYR A 303 -9.74 -13.83 17.11
CA TYR A 303 -10.96 -13.73 16.33
C TYR A 303 -11.18 -12.34 15.73
N LEU A 304 -10.76 -11.25 16.36
CA LEU A 304 -10.81 -9.91 15.78
C LEU A 304 -9.88 -9.79 14.56
N TYR A 305 -8.67 -10.35 14.65
CA TYR A 305 -7.78 -10.47 13.50
C TYR A 305 -8.37 -11.37 12.42
N HIS A 306 -8.96 -12.51 12.79
CA HIS A 306 -9.67 -13.38 11.87
C HIS A 306 -10.88 -12.70 11.21
N LEU A 307 -11.67 -11.90 11.93
CA LEU A 307 -12.77 -11.12 11.38
C LEU A 307 -12.27 -10.05 10.41
N ALA A 308 -11.19 -9.34 10.76
CA ALA A 308 -10.61 -8.28 9.93
C ALA A 308 -9.93 -8.82 8.66
N ILE A 309 -9.36 -10.03 8.71
CA ILE A 309 -8.59 -10.62 7.61
C ILE A 309 -9.45 -11.63 6.83
N VAL A 310 -10.10 -12.56 7.53
CA VAL A 310 -10.70 -13.77 6.93
C VAL A 310 -12.15 -13.57 6.52
N GLN A 311 -13.00 -12.80 7.22
CA GLN A 311 -14.34 -12.51 6.67
C GLN A 311 -14.27 -11.72 5.36
N ASP A 312 -13.29 -10.83 5.22
CA ASP A 312 -13.01 -10.06 4.01
C ASP A 312 -12.40 -10.93 2.88
N ILE A 313 -11.76 -12.07 3.22
CA ILE A 313 -11.25 -13.07 2.26
C ILE A 313 -12.30 -14.14 1.90
N GLU A 314 -13.13 -14.58 2.85
CA GLU A 314 -14.08 -15.69 2.69
C GLU A 314 -15.46 -15.27 2.18
N LYS A 315 -15.95 -14.07 2.50
CA LYS A 315 -17.23 -13.59 1.93
C LYS A 315 -17.16 -13.36 0.42
N ASP A 316 -15.96 -13.35 -0.18
CA ASP A 316 -15.80 -12.82 -1.54
C ASP A 316 -15.14 -13.75 -2.57
N LYS A 317 -15.94 -14.73 -3.04
CA LYS A 317 -15.76 -15.33 -4.38
C LYS A 317 -15.91 -14.31 -5.54
N LYS A 318 -16.21 -13.03 -5.26
CA LYS A 318 -16.26 -11.91 -6.22
C LYS A 318 -15.16 -10.85 -5.99
N GLY A 319 -14.18 -11.16 -5.15
CA GLY A 319 -12.85 -10.55 -5.14
C GLY A 319 -12.81 -9.03 -5.14
N LEU A 320 -13.05 -8.42 -3.97
CA LEU A 320 -12.42 -7.22 -3.43
C LEU A 320 -13.05 -6.84 -2.09
N VAL A 321 -12.40 -7.19 -1.00
CA VAL A 321 -12.52 -6.36 0.20
C VAL A 321 -11.14 -5.81 0.51
N LEU A 322 -10.86 -4.76 -0.24
CA LEU A 322 -9.99 -3.70 0.22
C LEU A 322 -10.81 -2.45 0.20
N ASP A 323 -11.10 -2.01 1.41
CA ASP A 323 -12.20 -1.12 1.68
C ASP A 323 -12.11 0.15 0.85
N TYR A 324 -13.12 0.37 0.02
CA TYR A 324 -13.34 1.63 -0.66
C TYR A 324 -13.38 2.81 0.34
N GLN A 325 -13.71 2.56 1.63
CA GLN A 325 -13.56 3.50 2.75
C GLN A 325 -12.14 4.07 2.84
N THR A 326 -11.11 3.21 2.80
CA THR A 326 -9.70 3.60 2.85
C THR A 326 -9.35 4.59 1.73
N VAL A 327 -9.96 4.44 0.54
CA VAL A 327 -9.75 5.29 -0.62
C VAL A 327 -10.59 6.57 -0.58
N MET A 328 -11.86 6.45 -0.17
CA MET A 328 -12.76 7.56 0.15
C MET A 328 -12.12 8.52 1.14
N TYR A 329 -11.54 8.01 2.23
CA TYR A 329 -10.88 8.83 3.25
C TYR A 329 -9.68 9.61 2.71
N LEU A 330 -8.84 9.04 1.82
CA LEU A 330 -7.73 9.76 1.17
C LEU A 330 -8.18 10.84 0.19
N PHE A 331 -9.27 10.60 -0.54
CA PHE A 331 -9.83 11.55 -1.50
C PHE A 331 -10.58 12.69 -0.81
N ILE A 332 -11.39 12.35 0.20
CA ILE A 332 -12.13 13.28 1.06
C ILE A 332 -11.14 14.19 1.81
N THR A 333 -10.09 13.65 2.42
CA THR A 333 -9.14 14.48 3.20
C THR A 333 -8.23 15.41 2.40
N ASN A 334 -8.02 15.19 1.09
CA ASN A 334 -7.29 16.17 0.26
C ASN A 334 -8.19 17.25 -0.35
N TYR A 335 -9.51 17.05 -0.42
CA TYR A 335 -10.47 18.04 -0.92
C TYR A 335 -10.97 19.02 0.16
N ILE A 336 -10.84 18.70 1.45
CA ILE A 336 -11.52 19.43 2.55
C ILE A 336 -10.54 20.00 3.55
N VAL A 337 -9.60 20.80 3.08
CA VAL A 337 -9.06 21.85 3.96
C VAL A 337 -9.74 23.19 3.67
N GLU A 338 -10.53 23.29 2.58
CA GLU A 338 -11.10 24.59 2.16
C GLU A 338 -12.61 24.60 1.83
N ASN A 339 -13.30 23.47 1.64
CA ASN A 339 -14.75 23.46 1.32
C ASN A 339 -15.60 22.63 2.30
N SER A 340 -16.70 23.21 2.78
CA SER A 340 -17.63 22.74 3.82
C SER A 340 -18.51 21.53 3.47
N ASP A 341 -18.40 20.96 2.27
CA ASP A 341 -19.48 20.17 1.66
C ASP A 341 -19.20 18.67 1.59
N ALA A 342 -18.21 18.18 2.31
CA ALA A 342 -17.97 16.75 2.36
C ALA A 342 -18.86 16.04 3.38
N PRO A 343 -19.24 14.79 3.09
CA PRO A 343 -20.04 14.01 4.00
C PRO A 343 -19.31 13.80 5.33
N ASP A 344 -20.05 14.01 6.42
CA ASP A 344 -19.59 13.68 7.76
C ASP A 344 -19.63 12.17 7.91
N ILE A 345 -18.51 11.57 8.32
CA ILE A 345 -18.40 10.12 8.42
C ILE A 345 -18.40 9.74 9.91
N PRO A 346 -19.27 8.80 10.35
CA PRO A 346 -19.36 8.44 11.75
C PRO A 346 -18.02 7.99 12.34
N ILE A 347 -17.76 8.35 13.60
CA ILE A 347 -16.51 8.00 14.27
C ILE A 347 -16.34 6.49 14.39
N GLU A 348 -17.41 5.73 14.53
CA GLU A 348 -17.37 4.28 14.58
C GLU A 348 -16.81 3.69 13.28
N THR A 349 -17.27 4.23 12.16
CA THR A 349 -16.76 3.88 10.83
C THR A 349 -15.27 4.20 10.74
N LEU A 350 -14.85 5.39 11.17
CA LEU A 350 -13.43 5.78 11.20
C LEU A 350 -12.56 4.79 12.00
N LEU A 351 -13.03 4.39 13.18
CA LEU A 351 -12.30 3.49 14.07
C LEU A 351 -12.23 2.05 13.54
N VAL A 352 -13.32 1.52 13.00
CA VAL A 352 -13.34 0.19 12.37
C VAL A 352 -12.48 0.16 11.11
N SER A 353 -12.51 1.20 10.28
CA SER A 353 -11.62 1.30 9.12
C SER A 353 -10.16 1.34 9.54
N TYR A 354 -9.80 2.10 10.58
CA TYR A 354 -8.44 2.15 11.12
C TYR A 354 -7.98 0.77 11.60
N PHE A 355 -8.84 0.07 12.34
CA PHE A 355 -8.56 -1.28 12.82
C PHE A 355 -8.30 -2.26 11.67
N LYS A 356 -9.25 -2.36 10.74
CA LYS A 356 -9.18 -3.29 9.60
C LYS A 356 -7.95 -3.02 8.73
N LEU A 357 -7.65 -1.75 8.48
CA LEU A 357 -6.49 -1.36 7.71
C LEU A 357 -5.22 -1.92 8.35
N ASN A 358 -4.96 -1.58 9.60
CA ASN A 358 -3.75 -2.02 10.31
C ASN A 358 -3.69 -3.54 10.49
N ALA A 359 -4.82 -4.21 10.76
CA ALA A 359 -4.86 -5.67 10.84
C ALA A 359 -4.46 -6.34 9.52
N LEU A 360 -4.94 -5.83 8.38
CA LEU A 360 -4.56 -6.33 7.07
C LEU A 360 -3.08 -6.07 6.75
N HIS A 361 -2.52 -4.96 7.23
CA HIS A 361 -1.09 -4.67 7.07
C HIS A 361 -0.21 -5.63 7.85
N THR A 362 -0.52 -5.82 9.14
CA THR A 362 0.19 -6.78 9.98
C THR A 362 0.15 -8.19 9.39
N ALA A 363 -0.96 -8.59 8.76
CA ALA A 363 -1.11 -9.93 8.19
C ALA A 363 -0.33 -10.20 6.90
N ASN A 364 0.05 -9.15 6.14
CA ASN A 364 0.57 -9.29 4.78
C ASN A 364 1.99 -8.72 4.61
N ASP A 365 2.68 -8.37 5.71
CA ASP A 365 4.03 -7.76 5.71
C ASP A 365 4.17 -6.56 4.75
N TYR A 366 3.09 -5.79 4.57
CA TYR A 366 3.15 -4.54 3.81
C TYR A 366 3.71 -3.42 4.68
N ASN A 367 4.27 -2.38 4.05
CA ASN A 367 4.71 -1.19 4.77
C ASN A 367 3.52 -0.49 5.46
N ASP A 368 3.81 0.15 6.59
CA ASP A 368 2.85 0.95 7.36
C ASP A 368 2.10 1.94 6.44
N PRO A 369 0.75 1.93 6.42
CA PRO A 369 -0.07 2.81 5.60
C PRO A 369 -0.09 4.24 6.17
N PHE A 370 1.07 4.86 6.35
CA PHE A 370 1.27 6.09 7.11
C PHE A 370 0.32 7.23 6.72
N ILE A 371 0.08 7.44 5.41
CA ILE A 371 -0.81 8.50 4.92
C ILE A 371 -2.26 8.23 5.35
N LEU A 372 -2.69 6.97 5.28
CA LEU A 372 -4.05 6.57 5.60
C LEU A 372 -4.32 6.68 7.10
N ASN A 373 -3.39 6.20 7.91
CA ASN A 373 -3.46 6.33 9.36
C ASN A 373 -3.53 7.82 9.76
N GLY A 374 -2.63 8.67 9.25
CA GLY A 374 -2.66 10.11 9.54
C GLY A 374 -3.95 10.81 9.13
N VAL A 375 -4.58 10.37 8.04
CA VAL A 375 -5.87 10.86 7.55
C VAL A 375 -7.02 10.48 8.47
N LEU A 376 -7.11 9.20 8.85
CA LEU A 376 -8.12 8.70 9.78
C LEU A 376 -7.99 9.38 11.14
N GLU A 377 -6.77 9.49 11.65
CA GLU A 377 -6.47 10.16 12.92
C GLU A 377 -6.91 11.63 12.93
N THR A 378 -6.62 12.37 11.86
CA THR A 378 -7.06 13.78 11.72
C THR A 378 -8.59 13.90 11.74
N LYS A 379 -9.30 12.95 11.12
CA LYS A 379 -10.76 12.93 11.09
C LYS A 379 -11.37 12.54 12.43
N ILE A 380 -10.80 11.54 13.11
CA ILE A 380 -11.19 11.18 14.48
C ILE A 380 -11.03 12.40 15.41
N GLN A 381 -9.89 13.09 15.34
CA GLN A 381 -9.61 14.29 16.15
C GLN A 381 -10.59 15.44 15.89
N SER A 382 -11.05 15.61 14.64
CA SER A 382 -11.98 16.68 14.26
C SER A 382 -13.47 16.32 14.37
N SER A 383 -13.80 15.07 14.72
CA SER A 383 -15.19 14.63 14.88
C SER A 383 -15.90 15.42 15.99
N LYS A 384 -17.15 15.80 15.73
CA LYS A 384 -18.03 16.51 16.67
C LYS A 384 -18.87 15.58 17.54
N GLU A 385 -18.79 14.27 17.30
CA GLU A 385 -19.50 13.28 18.11
C GLU A 385 -19.02 13.31 19.56
N THR A 386 -19.90 12.89 20.47
CA THR A 386 -19.69 12.92 21.92
C THR A 386 -19.70 11.53 22.57
N GLU A 387 -20.13 10.51 21.84
CA GLU A 387 -20.23 9.12 22.31
C GLU A 387 -19.84 8.16 21.17
N ILE A 388 -19.44 6.94 21.52
CA ILE A 388 -19.13 5.85 20.59
C ILE A 388 -19.96 4.62 21.00
N ASP A 389 -20.69 4.03 20.06
CA ASP A 389 -21.40 2.74 20.21
C ASP A 389 -20.64 1.62 19.48
N LEU A 390 -19.40 1.37 19.93
CA LEU A 390 -18.59 0.21 19.53
C LEU A 390 -18.26 -0.66 20.75
N PRO A 391 -18.19 -1.99 20.59
CA PRO A 391 -17.72 -2.88 21.64
C PRO A 391 -16.32 -2.49 22.16
N GLU A 392 -16.18 -2.45 23.49
CA GLU A 392 -14.94 -2.12 24.21
C GLU A 392 -13.69 -2.89 23.68
N PRO A 393 -13.76 -4.19 23.33
CA PRO A 393 -12.60 -4.90 22.77
C PRO A 393 -12.12 -4.35 21.42
N ILE A 394 -13.02 -3.90 20.55
CA ILE A 394 -12.65 -3.28 19.26
C ILE A 394 -11.93 -1.95 19.52
N ILE A 395 -12.43 -1.15 20.45
CA ILE A 395 -11.83 0.13 20.82
C ILE A 395 -10.46 -0.08 21.48
N THR A 396 -10.32 -1.10 22.33
CA THR A 396 -9.05 -1.48 22.96
C THR A 396 -8.01 -1.78 21.88
N GLN A 397 -8.36 -2.57 20.85
CA GLN A 397 -7.45 -2.88 19.75
C GLN A 397 -7.01 -1.63 18.97
N VAL A 398 -7.94 -0.70 18.69
CA VAL A 398 -7.60 0.56 18.02
C VAL A 398 -6.64 1.40 18.87
N LEU A 399 -6.89 1.52 20.18
CA LEU A 399 -6.04 2.27 21.09
C LEU A 399 -4.64 1.65 21.23
N GLN A 400 -4.55 0.32 21.25
CA GLN A 400 -3.28 -0.40 21.23
C GLN A 400 -2.51 -0.12 19.93
N GLN A 401 -3.16 -0.23 18.76
CA GLN A 401 -2.56 0.10 17.46
C GLN A 401 -2.04 1.54 17.39
N LEU A 402 -2.79 2.51 17.94
CA LEU A 402 -2.35 3.92 18.01
C LEU A 402 -1.16 4.11 18.95
N SER A 403 -1.08 3.33 20.03
CA SER A 403 0.00 3.44 21.02
C SER A 403 1.36 3.09 20.40
N PHE A 404 1.41 2.16 19.45
CA PHE A 404 2.63 1.80 18.72
C PHE A 404 3.18 2.94 17.82
N GLN A 405 2.38 3.95 17.49
CA GLN A 405 2.84 5.12 16.73
C GLN A 405 3.52 6.19 17.60
N GLY A 406 3.57 5.99 18.93
CA GLY A 406 4.24 6.86 19.87
C GLY A 406 3.54 8.22 20.07
N GLU A 407 4.32 9.27 20.34
CA GLU A 407 3.78 10.59 20.74
C GLU A 407 2.81 11.21 19.73
N LYS A 408 2.93 10.88 18.44
CA LYS A 408 2.12 11.47 17.36
C LYS A 408 0.63 11.15 17.50
N SER A 409 0.29 9.97 18.02
CA SER A 409 -1.10 9.50 18.11
C SER A 409 -1.76 9.80 19.45
N ILE A 410 -1.05 10.41 20.40
CA ILE A 410 -1.59 10.83 21.71
C ILE A 410 -2.86 11.69 21.57
N PRO A 411 -2.93 12.71 20.68
CA PRO A 411 -4.14 13.49 20.51
C PRO A 411 -5.34 12.64 20.05
N THR A 412 -5.10 11.65 19.18
CA THR A 412 -6.12 10.70 18.72
C THR A 412 -6.60 9.81 19.86
N ILE A 413 -5.67 9.22 20.63
CA ILE A 413 -5.97 8.39 21.80
C ILE A 413 -6.84 9.16 22.79
N LYS A 414 -6.48 10.41 23.09
CA LYS A 414 -7.26 11.27 23.98
C LYS A 414 -8.67 11.52 23.46
N LYS A 415 -8.80 11.81 22.17
CA LYS A 415 -10.12 12.01 21.56
C LYS A 415 -11.00 10.75 21.69
N ILE A 416 -10.45 9.56 21.44
CA ILE A 416 -11.20 8.30 21.58
C ILE A 416 -11.60 8.08 23.04
N LEU A 417 -10.67 8.20 23.98
CA LEU A 417 -10.95 8.01 25.40
C LEU A 417 -12.00 9.00 25.91
N PHE A 418 -11.97 10.27 25.48
CA PHE A 418 -12.97 11.27 25.85
C PHE A 418 -14.40 10.87 25.51
N LEU A 419 -14.59 10.10 24.44
CA LEU A 419 -15.90 9.63 23.97
C LEU A 419 -16.40 8.39 24.72
N MET A 420 -15.52 7.77 25.53
CA MET A 420 -15.84 6.61 26.34
C MET A 420 -16.34 7.01 27.73
N ASN A 421 -17.05 6.09 28.37
CA ASN A 421 -17.44 6.29 29.76
C ASN A 421 -16.20 6.30 30.69
N TYR A 422 -16.32 7.00 31.82
CA TYR A 422 -15.23 7.17 32.78
C TYR A 422 -14.63 5.84 33.28
N LYS A 423 -15.46 4.82 33.49
CA LYS A 423 -15.01 3.53 34.01
C LYS A 423 -14.05 2.86 33.01
N TYR A 424 -14.40 2.88 31.73
CA TYR A 424 -13.57 2.34 30.66
C TYR A 424 -12.30 3.17 30.45
N GLN A 425 -12.39 4.51 30.49
CA GLN A 425 -11.22 5.39 30.39
C GLN A 425 -10.14 5.00 31.41
N ILE A 426 -10.54 4.88 32.68
CA ILE A 426 -9.63 4.52 33.76
C ILE A 426 -9.14 3.08 33.64
N TRP A 427 -10.03 2.14 33.32
CA TRP A 427 -9.62 0.75 33.11
C TRP A 427 -8.52 0.63 32.05
N TYR A 428 -8.71 1.21 30.87
CA TYR A 428 -7.72 1.17 29.79
C TYR A 428 -6.38 1.80 30.20
N ILE A 429 -6.43 2.94 30.90
CA ILE A 429 -5.21 3.62 31.37
C ILE A 429 -4.47 2.75 32.39
N LEU A 430 -5.17 2.17 33.36
CA LEU A 430 -4.54 1.30 34.37
C LEU A 430 -3.95 0.03 33.72
N ASP A 431 -4.70 -0.60 32.83
CA ASP A 431 -4.27 -1.78 32.06
C ASP A 431 -3.02 -1.48 31.22
N THR A 432 -2.99 -0.34 30.51
CA THR A 432 -1.82 0.10 29.75
C THR A 432 -0.61 0.31 30.64
N LEU A 433 -0.78 0.86 31.84
CA LEU A 433 0.33 1.10 32.76
C LEU A 433 0.85 -0.18 33.43
N SER A 434 0.00 -1.19 33.65
CA SER A 434 0.39 -2.43 34.34
C SER A 434 0.85 -3.53 33.38
N GLU A 435 0.16 -3.74 32.27
CA GLU A 435 0.32 -4.93 31.42
C GLU A 435 1.05 -4.65 30.10
N CYS A 436 1.16 -3.40 29.66
CA CYS A 436 1.82 -3.10 28.38
C CYS A 436 3.31 -3.52 28.44
N PRO A 437 3.84 -4.26 27.45
CA PRO A 437 5.26 -4.61 27.44
C PRO A 437 6.16 -3.46 26.98
N LEU A 438 5.60 -2.41 26.36
CA LEU A 438 6.38 -1.29 25.82
C LEU A 438 6.49 -0.14 26.81
N ASP A 439 7.70 0.11 27.27
CA ASP A 439 8.00 1.17 28.24
C ASP A 439 7.72 2.57 27.71
N GLU A 440 8.02 2.85 26.43
CA GLU A 440 7.70 4.17 25.86
C GLU A 440 6.20 4.46 25.91
N VAL A 441 5.36 3.44 25.70
CA VAL A 441 3.89 3.57 25.78
C VAL A 441 3.45 3.85 27.21
N LYS A 442 4.00 3.13 28.21
CA LYS A 442 3.73 3.42 29.63
C LYS A 442 4.13 4.83 30.01
N ALA A 443 5.34 5.24 29.64
CA ALA A 443 5.89 6.56 29.93
C ALA A 443 5.02 7.67 29.34
N HIS A 444 4.64 7.55 28.06
CA HIS A 444 3.72 8.50 27.42
C HIS A 444 2.34 8.51 28.10
N THR A 445 1.85 7.36 28.56
CA THR A 445 0.57 7.26 29.27
C THR A 445 0.62 8.01 30.60
N TRP A 446 1.68 7.84 31.41
CA TRP A 446 1.91 8.62 32.63
C TRP A 446 1.99 10.12 32.36
N LYS A 447 2.77 10.50 31.35
CA LYS A 447 3.12 11.90 31.09
C LYS A 447 1.99 12.70 30.45
N TYR A 448 1.30 12.11 29.48
CA TYR A 448 0.41 12.86 28.60
C TYR A 448 -1.06 12.43 28.70
N ILE A 449 -1.37 11.16 28.96
CA ILE A 449 -2.76 10.65 28.92
C ILE A 449 -3.39 10.74 30.31
N LEU A 450 -2.83 10.04 31.30
CA LEU A 450 -3.36 9.95 32.67
C LEU A 450 -3.75 11.32 33.30
N PRO A 451 -2.98 12.40 33.15
CA PRO A 451 -3.29 13.68 33.79
C PRO A 451 -4.64 14.29 33.40
N GLU A 452 -5.19 13.96 32.23
CA GLU A 452 -6.45 14.52 31.74
C GLU A 452 -7.69 13.74 32.23
N TYR A 453 -7.52 12.49 32.64
CA TYR A 453 -8.64 11.60 32.98
C TYR A 453 -8.77 11.35 34.47
N ILE A 454 -7.69 11.43 35.24
CA ILE A 454 -7.75 11.13 36.67
C ILE A 454 -8.61 12.12 37.45
N LYS A 455 -9.47 11.62 38.35
CA LYS A 455 -10.29 12.43 39.25
C LYS A 455 -9.73 12.36 40.67
N MET A 456 -9.67 13.50 41.35
CA MET A 456 -9.09 13.59 42.70
C MET A 456 -9.87 12.78 43.74
N GLU A 457 -11.18 12.70 43.57
CA GLU A 457 -12.11 12.01 44.46
C GLU A 457 -12.10 10.48 44.30
N ASP A 458 -11.53 9.95 43.21
CA ASP A 458 -11.50 8.50 42.95
C ASP A 458 -10.36 7.79 43.67
N LYS A 459 -10.59 7.52 44.95
CA LYS A 459 -9.59 6.87 45.82
C LYS A 459 -9.16 5.48 45.32
N ALA A 460 -10.05 4.72 44.69
CA ALA A 460 -9.73 3.37 44.24
C ALA A 460 -8.68 3.41 43.13
N THR A 461 -8.88 4.30 42.16
CA THR A 461 -7.93 4.53 41.07
C THR A 461 -6.58 5.03 41.57
N TRP A 462 -6.56 5.94 42.54
CA TRP A 462 -5.31 6.41 43.16
C TRP A 462 -4.54 5.28 43.86
N ILE A 463 -5.23 4.37 44.56
CA ILE A 463 -4.59 3.21 45.19
C ILE A 463 -3.97 2.31 44.11
N SER A 464 -4.69 2.02 43.03
CA SER A 464 -4.17 1.22 41.92
C SER A 464 -2.93 1.86 41.28
N LEU A 465 -2.93 3.17 41.06
CA LEU A 465 -1.78 3.89 40.51
C LEU A 465 -0.55 3.85 41.43
N CYS A 466 -0.75 4.00 42.75
CA CYS A 466 0.35 3.83 43.71
C CYS A 466 0.90 2.40 43.70
N ASN A 467 0.05 1.38 43.59
CA ASN A 467 0.51 0.00 43.51
C ASN A 467 1.29 -0.26 42.21
N ILE A 468 0.81 0.26 41.07
CA ILE A 468 1.52 0.16 39.79
C ILE A 468 2.90 0.85 39.90
N ALA A 469 2.94 2.03 40.51
CA ALA A 469 4.19 2.76 40.70
C ALA A 469 5.20 2.02 41.58
N ASP A 470 4.72 1.40 42.66
CA ASP A 470 5.54 0.57 43.56
C ASP A 470 6.11 -0.64 42.80
N ILE A 471 5.27 -1.37 42.06
CA ILE A 471 5.70 -2.51 41.23
C ILE A 471 6.71 -2.08 40.16
N GLN A 472 6.51 -0.94 39.50
CA GLN A 472 7.42 -0.47 38.45
C GLN A 472 8.80 -0.10 39.01
N VAL A 473 8.86 0.49 40.21
CA VAL A 473 10.14 0.76 40.88
C VAL A 473 10.78 -0.53 41.36
N LEU A 474 9.99 -1.46 41.94
CA LEU A 474 10.50 -2.76 42.36
C LEU A 474 11.16 -3.50 41.19
N LYS A 475 10.49 -3.61 40.04
CA LYS A 475 11.05 -4.22 38.82
C LYS A 475 12.38 -3.59 38.39
N TYR A 476 12.47 -2.27 38.38
CA TYR A 476 13.71 -1.56 38.05
C TYR A 476 14.83 -1.77 39.07
N THR A 477 14.49 -2.13 40.30
CA THR A 477 15.42 -2.38 41.41
C THR A 477 15.62 -3.86 41.73
N GLU A 478 14.94 -4.77 41.02
CA GLU A 478 15.18 -6.21 41.11
C GLU A 478 16.47 -6.49 40.33
N ASP A 479 17.40 -7.20 40.98
CA ASP A 479 18.70 -7.52 40.42
C ASP A 479 18.55 -8.51 39.25
N ASP A 480 19.27 -8.29 38.13
CA ASP A 480 19.43 -9.27 37.05
C ASP A 480 20.37 -10.43 37.47
N ASP A 481 20.32 -10.85 38.73
CA ASP A 481 21.13 -11.95 39.26
C ASP A 481 20.74 -13.31 38.64
N GLU A 482 19.63 -13.39 37.89
CA GLU A 482 19.19 -14.64 37.24
C GLU A 482 19.86 -14.93 35.88
N GLU A 483 20.57 -13.98 35.24
CA GLU A 483 21.25 -14.24 33.94
C GLU A 483 22.77 -14.44 34.03
N GLU A 484 23.44 -14.03 35.11
CA GLU A 484 24.89 -14.32 35.29
C GLU A 484 25.17 -15.82 35.53
N GLU A 485 24.22 -16.57 36.12
CA GLU A 485 24.35 -18.03 36.25
C GLU A 485 24.12 -18.80 34.93
N GLU A 486 23.44 -18.20 33.93
CA GLU A 486 23.29 -18.80 32.59
C GLU A 486 24.43 -18.39 31.64
N GLU A 487 24.98 -17.18 31.76
CA GLU A 487 26.17 -16.76 30.98
C GLU A 487 27.44 -17.53 31.39
N GLU A 488 27.61 -17.92 32.66
CA GLU A 488 28.72 -18.81 33.06
C GLU A 488 28.58 -20.25 32.53
N GLN A 489 27.38 -20.67 32.11
CA GLN A 489 27.17 -21.99 31.49
C GLN A 489 27.20 -21.96 29.95
N GLU A 490 26.96 -20.82 29.31
CA GLU A 490 27.03 -20.67 27.83
C GLU A 490 28.31 -20.01 27.29
N ALA A 491 29.19 -19.48 28.15
CA ALA A 491 30.50 -18.92 27.76
C ALA A 491 31.48 -19.92 27.12
N ASP A 492 31.11 -21.19 26.94
CA ASP A 492 31.88 -22.18 26.16
C ASP A 492 31.39 -22.36 24.71
N LYS A 493 30.44 -21.53 24.23
CA LYS A 493 30.05 -21.47 22.81
C LYS A 493 29.99 -20.04 22.30
N GLY A 494 31.11 -19.61 21.71
CA GLY A 494 31.25 -18.27 21.15
C GLY A 494 30.17 -17.86 20.16
N ASN A 495 29.48 -16.76 20.47
CA ASN A 495 29.04 -15.74 19.53
C ASN A 495 28.69 -14.45 20.29
N SER A 496 29.44 -13.38 20.02
CA SER A 496 29.27 -12.08 20.67
C SER A 496 28.20 -11.22 19.98
N GLU A 497 26.93 -11.38 20.36
CA GLU A 497 25.84 -10.45 19.97
C GLU A 497 24.96 -9.97 21.15
N HIS A 498 25.22 -10.35 22.41
CA HIS A 498 24.32 -10.03 23.55
C HIS A 498 24.60 -8.75 24.34
N LYS A 499 25.75 -8.07 24.18
CA LYS A 499 26.09 -6.87 24.99
C LYS A 499 25.32 -5.57 24.66
N GLY A 500 24.35 -5.59 23.74
CA GLY A 500 23.63 -4.40 23.27
C GLY A 500 22.20 -4.22 23.77
N LYS A 501 21.57 -5.26 24.33
CA LYS A 501 20.15 -5.24 24.75
C LYS A 501 19.94 -4.65 26.14
N ASP A 502 20.77 -5.05 27.09
CA ASP A 502 20.62 -4.77 28.52
C ASP A 502 20.69 -3.25 28.88
N ILE A 503 21.53 -2.48 28.17
CA ILE A 503 21.59 -1.00 28.38
C ILE A 503 20.33 -0.29 27.84
N SER A 504 19.73 -0.82 26.77
CA SER A 504 18.55 -0.23 26.12
C SER A 504 17.30 -0.37 26.98
N GLU A 505 17.10 -1.54 27.58
CA GLU A 505 15.93 -1.86 28.41
C GLU A 505 15.97 -1.07 29.74
N LYS A 506 17.12 -0.96 30.39
CA LYS A 506 17.24 -0.13 31.60
C LYS A 506 17.06 1.36 31.34
N LEU A 507 17.43 1.85 30.15
CA LEU A 507 17.17 3.23 29.74
C LEU A 507 15.67 3.49 29.51
N SER A 508 14.93 2.52 28.95
CA SER A 508 13.49 2.65 28.73
C SER A 508 12.71 2.59 30.05
N GLU A 509 13.07 1.69 30.97
CA GLU A 509 12.45 1.60 32.29
C GLU A 509 12.68 2.85 33.13
N LYS A 510 13.92 3.37 33.12
CA LYS A 510 14.25 4.64 33.79
C LYS A 510 13.39 5.80 33.26
N TYR A 511 13.15 5.83 31.95
CA TYR A 511 12.27 6.83 31.34
C TYR A 511 10.81 6.72 31.84
N VAL A 512 10.28 5.50 32.04
CA VAL A 512 8.96 5.29 32.66
C VAL A 512 8.95 5.88 34.07
N ILE A 513 9.96 5.55 34.88
CA ILE A 513 10.08 6.01 36.27
C ILE A 513 10.14 7.53 36.33
N GLU A 514 10.94 8.18 35.49
CA GLU A 514 11.04 9.64 35.46
C GLU A 514 9.68 10.30 35.16
N CYS A 515 8.96 9.80 34.14
CA CYS A 515 7.64 10.32 33.78
C CYS A 515 6.61 10.11 34.91
N MET A 516 6.61 8.92 35.52
CA MET A 516 5.76 8.57 36.65
C MET A 516 6.03 9.46 37.86
N MET A 517 7.30 9.65 38.23
CA MET A 517 7.70 10.46 39.38
C MET A 517 7.38 11.94 39.18
N GLU A 518 7.55 12.45 37.96
CA GLU A 518 7.12 13.81 37.60
C GLU A 518 5.61 13.97 37.79
N PHE A 519 4.82 12.98 37.37
CA PHE A 519 3.37 13.00 37.55
C PHE A 519 2.98 12.96 39.04
N LEU A 520 3.43 11.95 39.79
CA LEU A 520 3.07 11.76 41.20
C LEU A 520 3.54 12.94 42.07
N GLY A 521 4.71 13.51 41.76
CA GLY A 521 5.28 14.67 42.45
C GLY A 521 4.43 15.95 42.38
N LYS A 522 3.47 16.03 41.44
CA LYS A 522 2.51 17.16 41.35
C LYS A 522 1.53 17.18 42.53
N TYR A 523 1.35 16.06 43.23
CA TYR A 523 0.32 15.88 44.24
C TYR A 523 0.91 15.86 45.66
N LYS A 524 0.66 16.93 46.42
CA LYS A 524 1.17 17.08 47.80
C LYS A 524 0.81 15.93 48.73
N SER A 525 -0.37 15.32 48.54
CA SER A 525 -0.82 14.17 49.33
C SER A 525 0.04 12.92 49.14
N LEU A 526 0.80 12.84 48.04
CA LEU A 526 1.67 11.71 47.71
C LEU A 526 3.15 12.00 48.03
N ALA A 527 3.48 13.15 48.62
CA ALA A 527 4.87 13.57 48.83
C ALA A 527 5.71 12.56 49.64
N GLN A 528 5.11 11.91 50.65
CA GLN A 528 5.81 10.88 51.43
C GLN A 528 6.02 9.59 50.63
N PHE A 529 5.04 9.19 49.82
CA PHE A 529 5.13 8.03 48.94
C PHE A 529 6.21 8.24 47.87
N VAL A 530 6.16 9.37 47.16
CA VAL A 530 7.17 9.76 46.17
C VAL A 530 8.56 9.79 46.79
N LYS A 531 8.70 10.36 47.99
CA LYS A 531 9.98 10.36 48.70
C LYS A 531 10.50 8.94 48.97
N GLY A 532 9.63 8.02 49.40
CA GLY A 532 10.00 6.62 49.62
C GLY A 532 10.50 5.94 48.35
N LEU A 533 9.82 6.12 47.22
CA LEU A 533 10.26 5.60 45.92
C LEU A 533 11.63 6.18 45.51
N GLN A 534 11.85 7.48 45.70
CA GLN A 534 13.15 8.11 45.39
C GLN A 534 14.29 7.55 46.24
N GLU A 535 14.04 7.30 47.53
CA GLU A 535 15.04 6.72 48.43
C GLU A 535 15.40 5.29 48.00
N LEU A 536 14.43 4.49 47.54
CA LEU A 536 14.65 3.14 47.03
C LEU A 536 15.48 3.14 45.74
N ILE A 537 15.12 3.98 44.77
CA ILE A 537 15.87 4.14 43.51
C ILE A 537 17.31 4.59 43.78
N ALA A 538 17.49 5.59 44.65
CA ALA A 538 18.82 6.11 44.98
C ALA A 538 19.69 5.06 45.72
N MET A 539 19.06 4.23 46.56
CA MET A 539 19.75 3.13 47.22
C MET A 539 20.25 2.12 46.19
N TYR A 540 19.40 1.66 45.27
CA TYR A 540 19.78 0.73 44.19
C TYR A 540 20.88 1.32 43.28
N GLU A 541 20.71 2.54 42.78
CA GLU A 541 21.72 3.19 41.94
C GLU A 541 23.06 3.38 42.67
N SER A 542 23.05 3.53 44.01
CA SER A 542 24.26 3.60 44.81
C SER A 542 24.98 2.26 44.97
N PHE A 543 24.24 1.14 45.04
CA PHE A 543 24.82 -0.21 45.09
C PHE A 543 25.46 -0.57 43.75
N LYS A 544 24.76 -0.36 42.63
CA LYS A 544 25.24 -0.68 41.28
C LYS A 544 26.48 0.13 40.84
N ASN A 545 26.66 1.33 41.37
CA ASN A 545 27.81 2.20 41.08
C ASN A 545 28.98 2.02 42.06
N GLN A 546 28.93 1.03 42.97
CA GLN A 546 30.12 0.66 43.72
C GLN A 546 31.11 -0.04 42.78
N PRO A 547 32.36 0.43 42.68
CA PRO A 547 33.38 -0.30 41.93
C PRO A 547 33.54 -1.67 42.59
N GLU A 548 33.50 -2.74 41.80
CA GLU A 548 33.93 -4.07 42.25
C GLU A 548 35.31 -3.91 42.90
N GLU A 549 35.37 -4.08 44.22
CA GLU A 549 36.64 -4.26 44.90
C GLU A 549 37.19 -5.59 44.41
N SER A 550 38.15 -5.52 43.48
CA SER A 550 38.99 -6.63 43.09
C SER A 550 39.53 -7.29 44.36
N GLU A 551 39.11 -8.52 44.62
CA GLU A 551 39.84 -9.44 45.50
C GLU A 551 41.20 -9.73 44.85
N GLU A 552 42.17 -8.83 45.04
CA GLU A 552 43.60 -9.13 44.91
C GLU A 552 44.25 -9.15 46.30
N ASP A 553 44.59 -10.37 46.71
CA ASP A 553 45.73 -10.72 47.58
C ASP A 553 45.77 -10.17 49.02
N GLU A 554 45.02 -10.81 49.92
CA GLU A 554 45.61 -11.20 51.22
C GLU A 554 46.32 -12.55 51.06
N GLY A 555 47.58 -12.49 50.62
CA GLY A 555 48.37 -13.67 50.29
C GLY A 555 49.89 -13.47 50.27
N LEU A 556 50.47 -12.71 51.20
CA LEU A 556 51.79 -13.00 51.84
C LEU A 556 52.14 -12.05 52.99
#